data_AF-A0A344UEN1-F1
#
_entry.id   AF-A0A344UEN1-F1
#
_cell.length_a   1.000
_cell.length_b   1.000
_cell.length_c   1.000
_cell.angle_alpha   90.00
_cell.angle_beta   90.00
_cell.angle_gamma   90.00
#
_symmetry.space_group_name_H-M   'P 1'
#
loop_
_entity.id
_entity.type
_entity.pdbx_description
1 polymer ?
#
loop_
_entity_poly.entity_id
_entity_poly.type
_entity_poly.pdbx_seq_one_letter_code
_entity_poly.pdbx_strand_id
1 'polypeptide(L)'
;MMADVLSTATRRVPLQFDKKGNPYFESVKSPDNFKQRALCVKPPHTVIPVIFVPGIMGTNLKLKGNKGAAWAPPNGMLEGLRSARQGAFQSPMERQVLFDPNGTEVNHDGPCQAPSDLHWVTTEEAKKRGWGALHADSYHFILQQLEISLNDQYSKPGRPLEHGNFLLPEIGLLAHLNGGAQTASRAKEEPDYARRRKPPSRPGT
;
A
#
# COMPACT_ATOMS: atom_id res chain seq x y z
N MET A 1 -23.95 37.95 14.59
CA MET A 1 -24.01 37.47 13.20
C MET A 1 -23.41 36.06 13.18
N MET A 2 -24.24 35.03 13.06
CA MET A 2 -23.79 33.65 12.95
C MET A 2 -23.35 33.43 11.50
N ALA A 3 -22.08 33.07 11.29
CA ALA A 3 -21.59 32.73 9.97
C ALA A 3 -22.42 31.57 9.42
N ASP A 4 -23.04 31.79 8.26
CA ASP A 4 -23.91 30.84 7.59
C ASP A 4 -23.08 29.58 7.25
N VAL A 5 -23.36 28.48 7.96
CA VAL A 5 -22.77 27.18 7.63
C VAL A 5 -23.35 26.79 6.28
N LEU A 6 -22.52 26.79 5.24
CA LEU A 6 -22.92 26.49 3.85
C LEU A 6 -23.86 25.27 3.83
N SER A 7 -25.13 25.47 3.43
CA SER A 7 -26.17 24.43 3.39
C SER A 7 -25.82 23.23 2.50
N THR A 8 -24.81 23.39 1.64
CA THR A 8 -24.28 22.37 0.73
C THR A 8 -23.11 21.58 1.32
N ALA A 9 -22.53 22.01 2.45
CA ALA A 9 -21.38 21.35 3.06
C ALA A 9 -21.73 19.91 3.46
N THR A 10 -20.89 18.97 3.02
CA THR A 10 -21.07 17.54 3.29
C THR A 10 -19.78 17.00 3.87
N ARG A 11 -19.86 16.41 5.07
CA ARG A 11 -18.73 15.73 5.72
C ARG A 11 -18.71 14.29 5.22
N ARG A 12 -17.57 13.86 4.70
CA ARG A 12 -17.39 12.45 4.35
C ARG A 12 -17.04 11.64 5.60
N VAL A 13 -17.77 10.55 5.81
CA VAL A 13 -17.54 9.63 6.92
C VAL A 13 -16.61 8.51 6.45
N PRO A 14 -15.53 8.20 7.19
CA PRO A 14 -14.64 7.10 6.81
C PRO A 14 -15.38 5.76 6.88
N LEU A 15 -15.15 4.93 5.87
CA LEU A 15 -15.61 3.55 5.83
C LEU A 15 -14.74 2.70 6.77
N GLN A 16 -15.39 1.87 7.58
CA GLN A 16 -14.73 0.90 8.44
C GLN A 16 -15.33 -0.49 8.23
N PHE A 17 -14.59 -1.53 8.64
CA PHE A 17 -15.01 -2.93 8.51
C PHE A 17 -15.03 -3.63 9.87
N ASP A 18 -16.13 -4.33 10.14
CA ASP A 18 -16.27 -5.15 11.35
C ASP A 18 -15.38 -6.42 11.25
N LYS A 19 -15.35 -7.24 12.31
CA LYS A 19 -14.59 -8.50 12.31
C LYS A 19 -15.08 -9.53 11.28
N LYS A 20 -16.29 -9.35 10.75
CA LYS A 20 -16.92 -10.22 9.74
C LYS A 20 -16.73 -9.67 8.32
N GLY A 21 -16.07 -8.51 8.16
CA GLY A 21 -15.89 -7.83 6.88
C GLY A 21 -17.09 -7.01 6.40
N ASN A 22 -18.09 -6.78 7.25
CA ASN A 22 -19.23 -5.91 6.91
C ASN A 22 -18.85 -4.43 7.05
N PRO A 23 -19.25 -3.58 6.09
CA PRO A 23 -19.00 -2.15 6.16
C PRO A 23 -19.87 -1.48 7.22
N TYR A 24 -19.28 -0.63 8.05
CA TYR A 24 -20.00 0.24 8.97
C TYR A 24 -19.40 1.66 8.97
N PHE A 25 -20.15 2.60 9.51
CA PHE A 25 -19.78 4.02 9.56
C PHE A 25 -20.05 4.56 10.96
N GLU A 26 -19.06 5.25 11.52
CA GLU A 26 -19.19 5.92 12.81
C GLU A 26 -19.41 7.41 12.60
N SER A 27 -20.50 7.94 13.16
CA SER A 27 -20.81 9.37 13.11
C SER A 27 -21.36 9.84 14.44
N VAL A 28 -21.13 11.11 14.74
CA VAL A 28 -21.67 11.79 15.92
C VAL A 28 -22.91 12.57 15.53
N LYS A 29 -23.91 12.64 16.42
CA LYS A 29 -25.09 13.47 16.21
C LYS A 29 -24.69 14.95 16.35
N SER A 30 -24.94 15.74 15.32
CA SER A 30 -24.80 17.18 15.40
C SER A 30 -26.06 17.81 16.01
N PRO A 31 -25.96 18.99 16.65
CA PRO A 31 -27.14 19.74 17.08
C PRO A 31 -27.98 20.18 15.87
N ASP A 32 -29.28 20.46 16.10
CA ASP A 32 -30.23 20.78 15.01
C ASP A 32 -29.87 22.04 14.21
N ASN A 33 -29.06 22.93 14.78
CA ASN A 33 -28.56 24.13 14.09
C ASN A 33 -27.45 23.82 13.06
N PHE A 34 -26.89 22.62 13.07
CA PHE A 34 -25.78 22.22 12.21
C PHE A 34 -26.29 21.37 11.04
N LYS A 35 -26.57 22.05 9.92
CA LYS A 35 -27.18 21.44 8.71
C LYS A 35 -26.20 20.66 7.82
N GLN A 36 -24.95 20.42 8.26
CA GLN A 36 -23.97 19.69 7.46
C GLN A 36 -24.40 18.23 7.31
N ARG A 37 -24.42 17.73 6.07
CA ARG A 37 -24.79 16.33 5.79
C ARG A 37 -23.60 15.40 5.99
N ALA A 38 -23.85 14.19 6.46
CA ALA A 38 -22.85 13.12 6.47
C ALA A 38 -22.98 12.26 5.21
N LEU A 39 -21.90 12.07 4.47
CA LEU A 39 -21.82 11.19 3.31
C LEU A 39 -21.13 9.88 3.68
N CYS A 40 -21.86 8.78 3.56
CA CYS A 40 -21.35 7.43 3.71
C CYS A 40 -21.35 6.75 2.34
N VAL A 41 -20.16 6.33 1.88
CA VAL A 41 -20.01 5.63 0.59
C VAL A 41 -19.99 4.15 0.84
N LYS A 42 -21.10 3.48 0.56
CA LYS A 42 -21.22 2.03 0.75
C LYS A 42 -20.45 1.29 -0.36
N PRO A 43 -19.55 0.35 -0.03
CA PRO A 43 -18.88 -0.47 -1.03
C PRO A 43 -19.85 -1.46 -1.69
N PRO A 44 -19.57 -1.89 -2.94
CA PRO A 44 -20.28 -2.99 -3.57
C PRO A 44 -20.18 -4.28 -2.73
N HIS A 45 -21.17 -5.16 -2.84
CA HIS A 45 -21.18 -6.45 -2.15
C HIS A 45 -20.17 -7.45 -2.74
N THR A 46 -19.77 -7.26 -4.00
CA THR A 46 -18.79 -8.10 -4.68
C THR A 46 -17.40 -7.50 -4.52
N VAL A 47 -16.47 -8.26 -3.97
CA VAL A 47 -15.07 -7.86 -3.75
C VAL A 47 -14.13 -8.78 -4.51
N ILE A 48 -13.06 -8.21 -5.08
CA ILE A 48 -11.97 -8.97 -5.70
C ILE A 48 -10.72 -8.76 -4.82
N PRO A 49 -10.25 -9.77 -4.08
CA PRO A 49 -9.07 -9.62 -3.23
C PRO A 49 -7.80 -9.58 -4.07
N VAL A 50 -6.92 -8.61 -3.80
CA VAL A 50 -5.56 -8.56 -4.33
C VAL A 50 -4.60 -9.04 -3.27
N ILE A 51 -3.88 -10.13 -3.55
CA ILE A 51 -2.88 -10.70 -2.65
C ILE A 51 -1.50 -10.22 -3.08
N PHE A 52 -0.87 -9.41 -2.24
CA PHE A 52 0.49 -8.93 -2.46
C PHE A 52 1.50 -9.85 -1.78
N VAL A 53 2.45 -10.39 -2.55
CA VAL A 53 3.52 -11.27 -2.04
C VAL A 53 4.85 -10.51 -2.12
N PRO A 54 5.53 -10.24 -1.00
CA PRO A 54 6.81 -9.54 -1.00
C PRO A 54 7.95 -10.43 -1.52
N GLY A 55 9.07 -9.79 -1.85
CA GLY A 55 10.27 -10.44 -2.35
C GLY A 55 11.29 -10.78 -1.25
N ILE A 56 12.55 -10.94 -1.68
CA ILE A 56 13.69 -11.28 -0.84
C ILE A 56 13.81 -10.32 0.36
N MET A 57 13.87 -10.88 1.58
CA MET A 57 14.01 -10.12 2.84
C MET A 57 13.00 -8.97 3.02
N GLY A 58 11.86 -9.03 2.34
CA GLY A 58 10.90 -7.93 2.26
C GLY A 58 9.85 -7.87 3.38
N THR A 59 9.93 -8.79 4.35
CA THR A 59 8.95 -8.94 5.44
C THR A 59 9.64 -8.79 6.78
N ASN A 60 9.02 -8.09 7.73
CA ASN A 60 9.48 -7.99 9.11
C ASN A 60 9.35 -9.36 9.79
N LEU A 61 10.39 -9.79 10.51
CA LEU A 61 10.42 -11.04 11.27
C LEU A 61 10.66 -10.76 12.75
N LYS A 62 10.03 -11.57 13.61
CA LYS A 62 10.27 -11.62 15.05
C LYS A 62 10.57 -13.04 15.49
N LEU A 63 11.22 -13.18 16.64
CA LEU A 63 11.44 -14.48 17.25
C LEU A 63 10.14 -15.00 17.86
N LYS A 64 9.87 -16.31 17.67
CA LYS A 64 8.73 -16.98 18.28
C LYS A 64 8.77 -16.87 19.80
N GLY A 65 7.59 -16.72 20.41
CA GLY A 65 7.46 -16.52 21.85
C GLY A 65 7.82 -15.11 22.31
N ASN A 66 7.70 -14.12 21.42
CA ASN A 66 7.83 -12.69 21.73
C ASN A 66 9.22 -12.27 22.22
N LYS A 67 10.28 -12.96 21.76
CA LYS A 67 11.67 -12.75 22.21
C LYS A 67 12.40 -11.60 21.50
N GLY A 68 11.66 -10.72 20.80
CA GLY A 68 12.21 -9.56 20.10
C GLY A 68 12.22 -9.68 18.57
N ALA A 69 12.68 -8.62 17.91
CA ALA A 69 12.76 -8.53 16.45
C ALA A 69 13.93 -9.37 15.92
N ALA A 70 13.67 -10.18 14.90
CA ALA A 70 14.68 -10.99 14.21
C ALA A 70 15.21 -10.26 12.96
N TRP A 71 14.29 -9.67 12.18
CA TRP A 71 14.61 -8.91 11.00
C TRP A 71 13.64 -7.74 10.86
N ALA A 72 14.17 -6.54 10.75
CA ALA A 72 13.42 -5.36 10.33
C ALA A 72 14.29 -4.64 9.30
N PRO A 73 13.95 -4.70 8.00
CA PRO A 73 14.66 -3.94 6.99
C PRO A 73 14.58 -2.44 7.33
N PRO A 74 15.69 -1.71 7.13
CA PRO A 74 15.79 -0.33 7.57
C PRO A 74 14.88 0.59 6.78
N ASN A 75 14.07 1.38 7.47
CA ASN A 75 13.25 2.41 6.83
C ASN A 75 14.02 3.74 6.89
N GLY A 76 14.61 4.14 5.76
CA GLY A 76 15.40 5.35 5.59
C GLY A 76 16.88 5.23 5.93
N MET A 77 17.65 6.25 5.55
CA MET A 77 19.12 6.28 5.64
C MET A 77 19.64 6.15 7.09
N LEU A 78 18.94 6.73 8.06
CA LEU A 78 19.37 6.75 9.46
C LEU A 78 19.17 5.38 10.14
N GLU A 79 18.04 4.72 9.89
CA GLU A 79 17.84 3.33 10.35
C GLU A 79 18.77 2.37 9.63
N GLY A 80 19.05 2.59 8.34
CA GLY A 80 20.04 1.82 7.58
C GLY A 80 21.40 1.81 8.25
N LEU A 81 21.86 2.97 8.74
CA LEU A 81 23.14 3.09 9.42
C LEU A 81 23.14 2.39 10.80
N ARG A 82 22.01 2.42 11.52
CA ARG A 82 21.87 1.73 12.81
C ARG A 82 21.82 0.21 12.64
N SER A 83 21.03 -0.29 11.70
CA SER A 83 20.94 -1.71 11.38
C SER A 83 22.26 -2.26 10.84
N ALA A 84 22.99 -1.48 10.03
CA ALA A 84 24.32 -1.85 9.55
C ALA A 84 25.34 -1.95 10.71
N ARG A 85 25.31 -1.01 11.66
CA ARG A 85 26.16 -1.06 12.86
C ARG A 85 25.81 -2.25 13.76
N GLN A 86 24.53 -2.45 14.08
CA GLN A 86 24.10 -3.60 14.88
C GLN A 86 24.44 -4.93 14.21
N GLY A 87 24.22 -5.04 12.90
CA GLY A 87 24.64 -6.18 12.11
C GLY A 87 26.15 -6.41 12.21
N ALA A 88 26.98 -5.36 12.05
CA ALA A 88 28.43 -5.46 12.12
C ALA A 88 28.96 -5.98 13.47
N PHE A 89 28.24 -5.77 14.57
CA PHE A 89 28.60 -6.27 15.90
C PHE A 89 28.02 -7.66 16.23
N GLN A 90 27.13 -8.22 15.40
CA GLN A 90 26.61 -9.57 15.59
C GLN A 90 27.57 -10.63 15.05
N SER A 91 27.85 -11.63 15.88
CA SER A 91 28.68 -12.77 15.49
C SER A 91 27.94 -13.69 14.48
N PRO A 92 28.67 -14.48 13.66
CA PRO A 92 28.06 -15.43 12.74
C PRO A 92 27.11 -16.44 13.43
N MET A 93 27.48 -16.90 14.62
CA MET A 93 26.68 -17.83 15.42
C MET A 93 25.35 -17.19 15.87
N GLU A 94 25.39 -15.94 16.37
CA GLU A 94 24.19 -15.22 16.78
C GLU A 94 23.23 -15.01 15.60
N ARG A 95 23.75 -14.67 14.41
CA ARG A 95 22.92 -14.54 13.20
C ARG A 95 22.30 -15.86 12.77
N GLN A 96 23.03 -16.97 12.88
CA GLN A 96 22.51 -18.29 12.54
C GLN A 96 21.32 -18.68 13.43
N VAL A 97 21.38 -18.36 14.72
CA VAL A 97 20.26 -18.56 15.66
C VAL A 97 19.13 -17.58 15.39
N LEU A 98 19.45 -16.31 15.10
CA LEU A 98 18.47 -15.25 14.87
C LEU A 98 17.63 -15.47 13.60
N PHE A 99 18.26 -15.99 12.54
CA PHE A 99 17.61 -16.26 11.24
C PHE A 99 17.23 -17.73 11.06
N ASP A 100 17.05 -18.47 12.15
CA ASP A 100 16.52 -19.84 12.08
C ASP A 100 15.04 -19.79 11.61
N PRO A 101 14.69 -20.43 10.48
CA PRO A 101 13.31 -20.48 10.00
C PRO A 101 12.36 -21.15 10.99
N ASN A 102 12.85 -22.04 11.86
CA ASN A 102 12.01 -22.69 12.88
C ASN A 102 11.78 -21.77 14.09
N GLY A 103 12.68 -20.85 14.36
CA GLY A 103 12.65 -19.92 15.49
C GLY A 103 12.01 -18.56 15.20
N THR A 104 11.66 -18.27 13.95
CA THR A 104 11.16 -16.97 13.50
C THR A 104 9.72 -17.03 12.99
N GLU A 105 9.02 -15.90 13.08
CA GLU A 105 7.67 -15.71 12.54
C GLU A 105 7.50 -14.29 11.99
N VAL A 106 6.46 -14.08 11.18
CA VAL A 106 6.16 -12.76 10.60
C VAL A 106 5.76 -11.78 11.71
N ASN A 107 6.34 -10.59 11.66
CA ASN A 107 6.02 -9.49 12.57
C ASN A 107 5.05 -8.52 11.90
N HIS A 108 3.78 -8.54 12.31
CA HIS A 108 2.74 -7.63 11.79
C HIS A 108 2.77 -6.23 12.41
N ASP A 109 3.61 -5.99 13.42
CA ASP A 109 3.66 -4.73 14.18
C ASP A 109 4.69 -3.72 13.65
N GLY A 110 5.18 -3.94 12.43
CA GLY A 110 6.03 -2.96 11.76
C GLY A 110 5.28 -1.67 11.41
N PRO A 111 6.01 -0.68 10.86
CA PRO A 111 5.43 0.59 10.45
C PRO A 111 4.27 0.36 9.48
N CYS A 112 3.18 1.10 9.66
CA CYS A 112 2.01 1.05 8.79
C CYS A 112 1.31 2.41 8.82
N GLN A 113 1.19 3.05 7.65
CA GLN A 113 0.47 4.31 7.53
C GLN A 113 -0.34 4.32 6.23
N ALA A 114 -1.66 4.43 6.37
CA ALA A 114 -2.54 4.71 5.24
C ALA A 114 -2.52 6.24 4.98
N PRO A 115 -2.62 6.68 3.71
CA PRO A 115 -2.76 8.10 3.40
C PRO A 115 -4.02 8.67 4.08
N SER A 116 -3.89 9.81 4.75
CA SER A 116 -4.98 10.46 5.50
C SER A 116 -6.19 10.84 4.64
N ASP A 117 -5.96 11.01 3.35
CA ASP A 117 -6.93 11.50 2.39
C ASP A 117 -7.87 10.37 1.90
N LEU A 118 -7.56 9.11 2.23
CA LEU A 118 -8.37 7.96 1.88
C LEU A 118 -9.47 7.74 2.92
N HIS A 119 -10.71 8.03 2.53
CA HIS A 119 -11.88 7.77 3.37
C HIS A 119 -12.32 6.30 3.36
N TRP A 120 -11.71 5.42 2.56
CA TRP A 120 -12.08 4.00 2.49
C TRP A 120 -11.09 3.03 3.13
N VAL A 121 -9.91 3.51 3.51
CA VAL A 121 -8.91 2.73 4.25
C VAL A 121 -8.35 3.58 5.38
N THR A 122 -8.51 3.08 6.60
CA THR A 122 -7.84 3.64 7.79
C THR A 122 -6.50 2.94 8.00
N THR A 123 -5.61 3.54 8.79
CA THR A 123 -4.34 2.90 9.17
C THR A 123 -4.56 1.57 9.89
N GLU A 124 -5.59 1.48 10.74
CA GLU A 124 -5.97 0.24 11.42
C GLU A 124 -6.39 -0.85 10.44
N GLU A 125 -7.14 -0.48 9.40
CA GLU A 125 -7.53 -1.41 8.34
C GLU A 125 -6.34 -1.85 7.49
N ALA A 126 -5.43 -0.93 7.14
CA ALA A 126 -4.18 -1.27 6.47
C ALA A 126 -3.32 -2.24 7.31
N LYS A 127 -3.26 -2.03 8.63
CA LYS A 127 -2.57 -2.94 9.54
C LYS A 127 -3.21 -4.33 9.58
N LYS A 128 -4.55 -4.40 9.64
CA LYS A 128 -5.31 -5.67 9.53
C LYS A 128 -5.06 -6.39 8.20
N ARG A 129 -4.90 -5.66 7.10
CA ARG A 129 -4.53 -6.20 5.77
C ARG A 129 -3.07 -6.65 5.67
N GLY A 130 -2.29 -6.50 6.75
CA GLY A 130 -0.92 -7.00 6.83
C GLY A 130 0.15 -6.04 6.33
N TRP A 131 -0.16 -4.76 6.09
CA TRP A 131 0.83 -3.80 5.59
C TRP A 131 1.99 -3.58 6.56
N GLY A 132 1.75 -3.71 7.87
CA GLY A 132 2.78 -3.66 8.91
C GLY A 132 3.75 -4.84 8.89
N ALA A 133 3.44 -5.93 8.17
CA ALA A 133 4.38 -7.04 7.98
C ALA A 133 5.46 -6.73 6.94
N LEU A 134 5.24 -5.75 6.07
CA LEU A 134 6.09 -5.51 4.92
C LEU A 134 7.13 -4.43 5.21
N HIS A 135 8.21 -4.44 4.43
CA HIS A 135 9.17 -3.34 4.41
C HIS A 135 8.49 -2.06 3.90
N ALA A 136 8.39 -1.05 4.75
CA ALA A 136 7.59 0.13 4.46
C ALA A 136 8.12 0.90 3.25
N ASP A 137 9.42 1.21 3.25
CA ASP A 137 10.06 2.00 2.18
C ASP A 137 9.95 1.33 0.80
N SER A 138 10.01 -0.01 0.73
CA SER A 138 9.92 -0.72 -0.55
C SER A 138 8.49 -0.94 -1.03
N TYR A 139 7.55 -1.24 -0.13
CA TYR A 139 6.26 -1.79 -0.54
C TYR A 139 5.06 -0.90 -0.21
N HIS A 140 5.13 0.02 0.75
CA HIS A 140 3.95 0.83 1.08
C HIS A 140 3.50 1.70 -0.08
N PHE A 141 4.43 2.29 -0.84
CA PHE A 141 4.08 3.12 -1.99
C PHE A 141 3.23 2.36 -3.02
N ILE A 142 3.65 1.15 -3.41
CA ILE A 142 2.91 0.37 -4.40
C ILE A 142 1.57 -0.14 -3.84
N LEU A 143 1.51 -0.52 -2.57
CA LEU A 143 0.26 -0.93 -1.91
C LEU A 143 -0.75 0.22 -1.86
N GLN A 144 -0.29 1.42 -1.52
CA GLN A 144 -1.11 2.64 -1.53
C GLN A 144 -1.61 2.94 -2.95
N GLN A 145 -0.73 2.82 -3.95
CA GLN A 145 -1.12 3.07 -5.34
C GLN A 145 -2.12 2.05 -5.87
N LEU A 146 -1.98 0.77 -5.52
CA LEU A 146 -2.97 -0.26 -5.83
C LEU A 146 -4.31 0.05 -5.15
N GLU A 147 -4.28 0.42 -3.87
CA GLU A 147 -5.49 0.76 -3.12
C GLU A 147 -6.22 1.96 -3.73
N ILE A 148 -5.49 3.00 -4.13
CA ILE A 148 -6.05 4.18 -4.80
C ILE A 148 -6.61 3.81 -6.16
N SER A 149 -5.82 3.14 -6.99
CA SER A 149 -6.14 2.91 -8.40
C SER A 149 -7.30 1.94 -8.58
N LEU A 150 -7.37 0.89 -7.75
CA LEU A 150 -8.43 -0.11 -7.83
C LEU A 150 -9.73 0.32 -7.14
N ASN A 151 -9.66 1.32 -6.26
CA ASN A 151 -10.81 1.80 -5.51
C ASN A 151 -11.16 3.28 -5.82
N ASP A 152 -10.74 3.79 -6.97
CA ASP A 152 -11.04 5.17 -7.40
C ASP A 152 -12.55 5.47 -7.45
N GLN A 153 -13.39 4.44 -7.62
CA GLN A 153 -14.85 4.55 -7.49
C GLN A 153 -15.31 5.18 -6.17
N TYR A 154 -14.53 5.03 -5.10
CA TYR A 154 -14.81 5.69 -3.82
C TYR A 154 -14.35 7.14 -3.80
N SER A 155 -13.44 7.59 -4.65
CA SER A 155 -12.92 8.96 -4.63
C SER A 155 -14.04 9.99 -4.90
N LYS A 156 -14.88 9.76 -5.91
CA LYS A 156 -15.94 10.68 -6.36
C LYS A 156 -17.34 10.03 -6.35
N PRO A 157 -17.92 9.77 -5.18
CA PRO A 157 -19.25 9.19 -5.07
C PRO A 157 -20.34 10.16 -5.57
N GLY A 158 -21.17 9.74 -6.53
CA GLY A 158 -22.44 10.41 -6.84
C GLY A 158 -22.46 11.47 -7.95
N ARG A 159 -21.68 11.31 -9.04
CA ARG A 159 -21.98 12.07 -10.27
C ARG A 159 -23.19 11.46 -11.01
N PRO A 160 -24.11 12.27 -11.55
CA PRO A 160 -25.15 11.79 -12.46
C PRO A 160 -24.54 11.03 -13.65
N LEU A 161 -25.29 10.07 -14.21
CA LEU A 161 -24.86 9.18 -15.30
C LEU A 161 -24.21 9.88 -16.50
N GLU A 162 -24.48 11.17 -16.71
CA GLU A 162 -23.88 11.99 -17.78
C GLU A 162 -22.39 12.30 -17.57
N HIS A 163 -21.82 12.09 -16.37
CA HIS A 163 -20.47 12.56 -16.02
C HIS A 163 -19.57 11.52 -15.30
N GLY A 164 -19.76 10.22 -15.54
CA GLY A 164 -18.70 9.23 -15.31
C GLY A 164 -18.96 8.17 -14.24
N ASN A 165 -19.95 7.31 -14.48
CA ASN A 165 -19.90 5.90 -14.07
C ASN A 165 -19.39 5.03 -15.24
N PHE A 166 -18.38 5.50 -15.97
CA PHE A 166 -17.69 4.62 -16.89
C PHE A 166 -16.77 3.74 -16.03
N LEU A 167 -17.04 2.43 -16.01
CA LEU A 167 -15.94 1.48 -15.90
C LEU A 167 -14.97 1.89 -17.01
N LEU A 168 -13.81 2.45 -16.65
CA LEU A 168 -12.88 2.98 -17.63
C LEU A 168 -12.49 1.83 -18.59
N PRO A 169 -12.63 2.02 -19.92
CA PRO A 169 -12.18 1.03 -20.90
C PRO A 169 -10.67 0.79 -20.82
N GLU A 170 -9.91 1.73 -20.26
CA GLU A 170 -8.47 1.64 -20.08
C GLU A 170 -8.05 2.14 -18.70
N ILE A 171 -7.33 1.30 -17.98
CA ILE A 171 -6.73 1.52 -16.66
C ILE A 171 -6.01 2.87 -16.66
N GLY A 172 -6.36 3.77 -15.73
CA GLY A 172 -5.91 5.17 -15.61
C GLY A 172 -4.43 5.39 -15.30
N LEU A 173 -3.53 4.63 -15.91
CA LEU A 173 -2.07 4.76 -15.76
C LEU A 173 -1.47 5.82 -16.71
N LEU A 174 -2.19 6.24 -17.76
CA LEU A 174 -1.63 7.04 -18.86
C LEU A 174 -1.88 8.55 -18.78
N ALA A 175 -2.81 9.04 -17.95
CA ALA A 175 -3.12 10.47 -17.90
C ALA A 175 -2.05 11.32 -17.19
N HIS A 176 -1.33 10.75 -16.23
CA HIS A 176 -0.26 11.45 -15.49
C HIS A 176 1.11 11.41 -16.19
N LEU A 177 1.27 10.63 -17.26
CA LEU A 177 2.51 10.53 -18.03
C LEU A 177 2.59 11.50 -19.21
N ASN A 178 1.52 12.26 -19.50
CA ASN A 178 1.46 13.12 -20.67
C ASN A 178 2.09 14.52 -20.48
N GLY A 179 2.97 14.66 -19.49
CA GLY A 179 3.83 15.82 -19.31
C GLY A 179 5.22 15.56 -19.90
N GLY A 180 5.36 15.70 -21.22
CA GLY A 180 6.66 15.67 -21.88
C GLY A 180 6.64 14.97 -23.23
N ALA A 181 6.51 15.75 -24.30
CA ALA A 181 6.68 15.25 -25.66
C ALA A 181 8.10 14.70 -25.86
N GLN A 182 8.22 13.38 -26.03
CA GLN A 182 9.14 12.68 -26.94
C GLN A 182 8.76 11.19 -26.94
N THR A 183 7.90 10.81 -27.88
CA THR A 183 7.58 9.41 -28.16
C THR A 183 8.81 8.74 -28.77
N ALA A 184 9.51 7.91 -27.99
CA ALA A 184 10.49 6.98 -28.55
C ALA A 184 9.78 6.00 -29.49
N SER A 185 10.30 5.83 -30.71
CA SER A 185 9.72 4.93 -31.69
C SER A 185 9.87 3.47 -31.22
N ARG A 186 8.74 2.78 -31.08
CA ARG A 186 8.69 1.34 -30.79
C ARG A 186 9.28 0.59 -31.99
N ALA A 187 10.40 -0.10 -31.77
CA ALA A 187 10.99 -0.99 -32.77
C ALA A 187 9.96 -2.07 -33.16
N LYS A 188 9.80 -2.31 -34.47
CA LYS A 188 8.78 -3.21 -35.04
C LYS A 188 9.19 -4.69 -35.05
N GLU A 189 10.40 -5.03 -34.61
CA GLU A 189 10.89 -6.41 -34.60
C GLU A 189 11.08 -6.95 -33.19
N GLU A 190 10.75 -8.22 -33.04
CA GLU A 190 10.92 -8.99 -31.81
C GLU A 190 12.42 -9.22 -31.54
N PRO A 191 12.91 -8.93 -30.32
CA PRO A 191 14.33 -9.07 -30.02
C PRO A 191 14.75 -10.56 -30.04
N ASP A 192 15.80 -10.88 -30.79
CA ASP A 192 16.35 -12.24 -30.89
C ASP A 192 17.01 -12.68 -29.56
N TYR A 193 16.25 -13.43 -28.75
CA TYR A 193 16.68 -13.97 -27.46
C TYR A 193 17.70 -15.12 -27.58
N ALA A 194 17.91 -15.69 -28.77
CA ALA A 194 18.85 -16.82 -28.95
C ALA A 194 20.32 -16.38 -28.91
N ARG A 195 20.61 -15.11 -29.25
CA ARG A 195 21.98 -14.57 -29.33
C ARG A 195 22.68 -14.44 -27.97
N ARG A 196 21.93 -14.43 -26.86
CA ARG A 196 22.47 -14.25 -25.48
C ARG A 196 22.87 -15.54 -24.77
N ARG A 197 22.69 -16.71 -25.39
CA ARG A 197 22.98 -18.01 -24.75
C ARG A 197 24.42 -18.51 -24.90
N LYS A 198 25.30 -17.83 -25.65
CA LYS A 198 26.72 -18.20 -25.66
C LYS A 198 27.46 -17.47 -24.53
N PRO A 199 28.05 -18.20 -23.56
CA PRO A 199 28.91 -17.57 -22.57
C PRO A 199 30.12 -16.94 -23.28
N PRO A 200 30.67 -15.83 -22.76
CA PRO A 200 31.88 -15.25 -23.32
C PRO A 200 33.01 -16.28 -23.25
N SER A 201 33.67 -16.53 -24.39
CA SER A 201 34.90 -17.33 -24.44
C SER A 201 35.95 -16.68 -23.55
N ARG A 202 36.43 -17.42 -22.55
CA ARG A 202 37.58 -16.99 -21.73
C ARG A 202 38.78 -16.75 -22.67
N PRO A 203 39.49 -15.62 -22.57
CA PRO A 203 40.80 -15.49 -23.21
C PRO A 203 41.76 -16.47 -22.54
N GLY A 204 42.37 -17.34 -23.35
CA GLY A 204 43.39 -18.28 -22.90
C GLY A 204 44.67 -17.56 -22.51
N THR A 205 45.27 -18.02 -21.41
CA THR A 205 46.73 -18.04 -21.21
C THR A 205 47.41 -18.88 -22.26
#